data_AF-A0A534M0G7-F1
#
_entry.id   AF-A0A534M0G7-F1
#
_cell.length_a   1.000
_cell.length_b   1.000
_cell.length_c   1.000
_cell.angle_alpha   90.00
_cell.angle_beta   90.00
_cell.angle_gamma   90.00
#
_symmetry.space_group_name_H-M   'P 1'
#
loop_
_entity.id
_entity.type
_entity.pdbx_description
1 polymer ?
#
loop_
_entity_poly.entity_id
_entity_poly.type
_entity_poly.pdbx_seq_one_letter_code
_entity_poly.pdbx_strand_id
1 'polypeptide(L)'
;MAFIKKPFRRLHEGGASEADTYIDLAELNFENEGGSLGEPAEHLVKVAEVYRYEDIADLTTHVYNGNILLVDYTSLASDDLALKRITAELKSAVRDSGGDVAVVGKNLLCATPAGIKIDRAKIKGAF
;
A
#
# COMPACT_ATOMS: atom_id res chain seq x y z
N MET A 1 35.51 -64.32 9.33
CA MET A 1 34.64 -63.92 10.46
C MET A 1 35.56 -63.54 11.63
N ALA A 2 35.55 -62.39 12.29
CA ALA A 2 34.83 -61.13 12.16
C ALA A 2 35.76 -60.03 12.69
N PHE A 3 35.81 -58.87 12.03
CA PHE A 3 36.64 -57.71 12.37
C PHE A 3 35.86 -56.78 13.31
N ILE A 4 36.42 -56.47 14.49
CA ILE A 4 35.83 -55.55 15.47
C ILE A 4 36.35 -54.13 15.22
N LYS A 5 35.42 -53.21 14.92
CA LYS A 5 35.62 -51.79 14.58
C LYS A 5 36.06 -50.97 15.80
N LYS A 6 37.10 -50.15 15.62
CA LYS A 6 37.42 -48.99 16.49
C LYS A 6 36.49 -47.81 16.14
N PRO A 7 36.03 -47.01 17.11
CA PRO A 7 35.14 -45.88 16.86
C PRO A 7 35.89 -44.66 16.33
N PHE A 8 35.31 -44.02 15.30
CA PHE A 8 35.76 -42.75 14.74
C PHE A 8 35.47 -41.61 15.73
N ARG A 9 36.52 -40.89 16.12
CA ARG A 9 36.43 -39.62 16.87
C ARG A 9 36.25 -38.49 15.85
N ARG A 10 35.13 -37.78 15.92
CA ARG A 10 34.91 -36.55 15.13
C ARG A 10 35.79 -35.44 15.69
N LEU A 11 36.54 -34.78 14.82
CA LEU A 11 37.13 -33.47 15.08
C LEU A 11 36.83 -32.61 13.86
N HIS A 12 35.90 -31.68 14.00
CA HIS A 12 35.79 -30.54 13.11
C HIS A 12 35.53 -29.32 14.01
N GLU A 13 36.63 -28.69 14.42
CA GLU A 13 36.64 -27.29 14.82
C GLU A 13 36.76 -26.47 13.54
N GLY A 14 35.81 -25.57 13.34
CA GLY A 14 35.76 -24.65 12.22
C GLY A 14 34.97 -23.42 12.62
N GLY A 15 35.68 -22.46 13.20
CA GLY A 15 35.39 -21.02 13.26
C GLY A 15 33.94 -20.55 13.42
N ALA A 16 33.63 -20.02 14.60
CA ALA A 16 32.58 -19.02 14.75
C ALA A 16 33.01 -17.75 13.96
N SER A 17 32.64 -17.71 12.69
CA SER A 17 32.64 -16.49 11.89
C SER A 17 31.27 -15.85 12.03
N GLU A 18 31.26 -14.53 12.18
CA GLU A 18 30.08 -13.65 12.23
C GLU A 18 29.28 -13.70 10.93
N ALA A 19 28.63 -14.84 10.65
CA ALA A 19 27.89 -15.10 9.42
C ALA A 19 26.46 -15.61 9.67
N ASP A 20 26.01 -15.61 10.93
CA ASP A 20 24.67 -16.11 11.33
C ASP A 20 23.66 -15.00 11.60
N THR A 21 23.79 -13.85 10.95
CA THR A 21 22.69 -12.88 10.88
C THR A 21 22.27 -12.69 9.44
N TYR A 22 21.84 -13.80 8.81
CA TYR A 22 20.98 -13.71 7.63
C TYR A 22 19.62 -13.23 8.11
N ILE A 23 19.27 -11.99 7.77
CA ILE A 23 17.92 -11.46 7.94
C ILE A 23 17.09 -12.06 6.80
N ASP A 24 16.04 -12.80 7.14
CA ASP A 24 15.10 -13.30 6.15
C ASP A 24 14.23 -12.13 5.67
N LEU A 25 14.43 -11.67 4.42
CA LEU A 25 13.65 -10.59 3.84
C LEU A 25 12.16 -10.97 3.67
N ALA A 26 11.81 -12.26 3.69
CA ALA A 26 10.41 -12.70 3.69
C ALA A 26 9.74 -12.55 5.06
N GLU A 27 10.53 -12.47 6.13
CA GLU A 27 10.06 -12.22 7.51
C GLU A 27 10.05 -10.72 7.84
N LEU A 28 10.72 -9.88 7.03
CA LEU A 28 10.54 -8.42 7.02
C LEU A 28 9.19 -8.07 6.42
N ASN A 29 8.16 -8.26 7.23
CA ASN A 29 6.85 -7.72 6.97
C ASN A 29 6.90 -6.20 7.19
N PHE A 30 7.04 -5.43 6.10
CA PHE A 30 7.01 -3.97 6.09
C PHE A 30 5.66 -3.36 6.51
N GLU A 31 4.73 -4.17 7.03
CA GLU A 31 3.45 -3.73 7.61
C GLU A 31 3.63 -2.72 8.76
N ASN A 32 4.82 -2.60 9.34
CA ASN A 32 5.09 -1.71 10.47
C ASN A 32 5.82 -0.39 10.12
N GLU A 33 6.15 -0.12 8.84
CA GLU A 33 6.79 1.15 8.46
C GLU A 33 5.79 2.31 8.22
N GLY A 34 4.49 2.05 8.36
CA GLY A 34 3.45 3.08 8.43
C GLY A 34 2.96 3.22 9.87
N GLY A 35 3.62 4.08 10.65
CA GLY A 35 3.38 4.37 12.08
C GLY A 35 2.11 3.77 12.69
N SER A 36 2.29 2.81 13.60
CA SER A 36 1.27 2.16 14.45
C SER A 36 -0.02 2.96 14.58
N LEU A 37 -1.02 2.65 13.73
CA LEU A 37 -2.35 3.26 13.76
C LEU A 37 -3.21 2.72 14.93
N GLY A 38 -2.59 2.18 15.98
CA GLY A 38 -3.30 1.52 17.07
C GLY A 38 -3.81 0.14 16.67
N GLU A 39 -5.02 -0.21 17.10
CA GLU A 39 -5.65 -1.50 16.77
C GLU A 39 -5.83 -1.66 15.24
N PRO A 40 -5.74 -2.90 14.72
CA PRO A 40 -5.90 -3.14 13.29
C PRO A 40 -7.30 -2.72 12.83
N ALA A 41 -7.37 -1.69 11.99
CA ALA A 41 -8.59 -1.29 11.31
C ALA A 41 -8.77 -2.10 10.01
N GLU A 42 -9.97 -2.62 9.79
CA GLU A 42 -10.32 -3.38 8.58
C GLU A 42 -10.24 -2.53 7.30
N HIS A 43 -10.60 -1.24 7.41
CA HIS A 43 -10.55 -0.28 6.32
C HIS A 43 -9.80 0.97 6.75
N LEU A 44 -8.93 1.46 5.87
CA LEU A 44 -8.12 2.65 6.11
C LEU A 44 -8.42 3.74 5.09
N VAL A 45 -8.10 4.98 5.47
CA VAL A 45 -7.94 6.07 4.51
C VAL A 45 -6.47 6.09 4.09
N LYS A 46 -6.20 5.72 2.83
CA LYS A 46 -4.88 5.77 2.22
C LYS A 46 -4.69 7.11 1.55
N VAL A 47 -3.64 7.82 1.91
CA VAL A 47 -3.26 9.10 1.28
C VAL A 47 -2.07 8.84 0.38
N ALA A 48 -2.19 9.23 -0.88
CA ALA A 48 -1.16 9.03 -1.90
C ALA A 48 -0.89 10.35 -2.61
N GLU A 49 0.39 10.62 -2.85
CA GLU A 49 0.85 11.70 -3.72
C GLU A 49 1.23 11.09 -5.07
N VAL A 50 0.68 11.62 -6.16
CA VAL A 50 0.98 11.14 -7.51
C VAL A 50 1.86 12.13 -8.25
N TYR A 51 2.94 11.62 -8.83
CA TYR A 51 3.92 12.41 -9.57
C TYR A 51 3.85 12.14 -11.07
N ARG A 52 3.25 11.02 -11.47
CA ARG A 52 2.97 10.63 -12.86
C ARG A 52 1.66 9.86 -12.94
N TYR A 53 1.08 9.77 -14.13
CA TYR A 53 -0.22 9.11 -14.28
C TYR A 53 -0.13 7.58 -14.09
N GLU A 54 1.04 6.98 -14.33
CA GLU A 54 1.24 5.52 -14.17
C GLU A 54 1.08 5.07 -12.72
N ASP A 55 1.35 5.96 -11.75
CA ASP A 55 1.23 5.65 -10.32
C ASP A 55 -0.22 5.27 -9.94
N ILE A 56 -1.22 5.71 -10.73
CA ILE A 56 -2.63 5.51 -10.39
C ILE A 56 -3.06 4.04 -10.45
N ALA A 57 -2.45 3.25 -11.34
CA ALA A 57 -2.84 1.86 -11.58
C ALA A 57 -2.69 1.04 -10.30
N ASP A 58 -1.52 1.13 -9.65
CA ASP A 58 -1.23 0.43 -8.40
C ASP A 58 -2.12 0.92 -7.26
N LEU A 59 -2.35 2.24 -7.19
CA LEU A 59 -3.15 2.86 -6.13
C LEU A 59 -4.62 2.41 -6.14
N THR A 60 -5.20 2.13 -7.31
CA THR A 60 -6.60 1.67 -7.39
C THR A 60 -6.85 0.35 -6.66
N THR A 61 -5.83 -0.49 -6.50
CA THR A 61 -5.87 -1.73 -5.70
C THR A 61 -6.38 -1.48 -4.28
N HIS A 62 -6.06 -0.34 -3.68
CA HIS A 62 -6.54 0.00 -2.34
C HIS A 62 -8.06 0.15 -2.27
N VAL A 63 -8.69 0.69 -3.32
CA VAL A 63 -10.16 0.83 -3.39
C VAL A 63 -10.83 -0.53 -3.50
N TYR A 64 -10.27 -1.44 -4.31
CA TYR A 64 -10.73 -2.82 -4.39
C TYR A 64 -10.61 -3.56 -3.05
N ASN A 65 -9.60 -3.25 -2.25
CA ASN A 65 -9.39 -3.78 -0.91
C ASN A 65 -10.26 -3.10 0.18
N GLY A 66 -11.27 -2.32 -0.20
CA GLY A 66 -12.18 -1.68 0.75
C GLY A 66 -11.61 -0.43 1.44
N ASN A 67 -10.47 0.11 0.99
CA ASN A 67 -9.92 1.33 1.55
C ASN A 67 -10.44 2.57 0.81
N ILE A 68 -10.46 3.70 1.51
CA ILE A 68 -10.69 5.00 0.90
C ILE A 68 -9.33 5.51 0.40
N LEU A 69 -9.26 5.97 -0.84
CA LEU A 69 -8.04 6.53 -1.42
C LEU A 69 -8.18 8.04 -1.62
N LEU A 70 -7.30 8.80 -0.98
CA LEU A 70 -7.09 10.22 -1.23
C LEU A 70 -5.85 10.40 -2.10
N VAL A 71 -6.02 11.04 -3.26
CA VAL A 71 -4.96 11.25 -4.25
C VAL A 71 -4.67 12.74 -4.36
N ASP A 72 -3.49 13.15 -3.90
CA ASP A 72 -2.94 14.49 -4.15
C ASP A 72 -2.23 14.49 -5.50
N TYR A 73 -2.78 15.24 -6.45
CA TYR A 73 -2.25 15.38 -7.81
C TYR A 73 -1.58 16.75 -8.03
N THR A 74 -1.15 17.44 -6.99
CA THR A 74 -0.56 18.79 -7.09
C THR A 74 0.56 18.86 -8.12
N SER A 75 1.44 17.86 -8.19
CA SER A 75 2.53 17.77 -9.17
C SER A 75 2.05 17.69 -10.63
N LEU A 76 0.82 17.22 -10.86
CA LEU A 76 0.20 17.02 -12.17
C LEU A 76 -0.90 18.04 -12.48
N ALA A 77 -1.11 19.04 -11.60
CA ALA A 77 -2.25 19.97 -11.71
C ALA A 77 -2.27 20.81 -13.01
N SER A 78 -1.13 20.93 -13.71
CA SER A 78 -1.01 21.64 -14.99
C SER A 78 -1.06 20.71 -16.23
N ASP A 79 -1.13 19.40 -16.04
CA ASP A 79 -1.18 18.41 -17.11
C ASP A 79 -2.59 17.83 -17.26
N ASP A 80 -3.39 18.46 -18.13
CA ASP A 80 -4.77 18.05 -18.39
C ASP A 80 -4.90 16.61 -18.90
N LEU A 81 -3.89 16.08 -19.63
CA LEU A 81 -3.93 14.73 -20.16
C LEU A 81 -3.71 13.71 -19.03
N ALA A 82 -2.73 13.96 -18.17
CA ALA A 82 -2.48 13.14 -16.99
C ALA A 82 -3.72 13.11 -16.08
N LEU A 83 -4.33 14.27 -15.81
CA LEU A 83 -5.53 14.36 -14.97
C LEU A 83 -6.72 13.61 -15.56
N LYS A 84 -6.93 13.68 -16.88
CA LYS A 84 -7.98 12.90 -17.56
C LYS A 84 -7.78 11.40 -17.41
N ARG A 85 -6.53 10.92 -17.54
CA ARG A 85 -6.19 9.51 -17.37
C ARG A 85 -6.40 9.04 -15.94
N ILE A 86 -5.87 9.78 -14.96
CA ILE A 86 -6.06 9.50 -13.53
C ILE A 86 -7.53 9.43 -13.17
N THR A 87 -8.32 10.42 -13.62
CA THR A 87 -9.76 10.46 -13.35
C THR A 87 -10.50 9.30 -14.02
N ALA A 88 -10.10 8.89 -15.22
CA ALA A 88 -10.71 7.76 -15.92
C ALA A 88 -10.43 6.45 -15.18
N GLU A 89 -9.20 6.23 -14.72
CA GLU A 89 -8.83 5.02 -13.99
C GLU A 89 -9.57 4.92 -12.66
N LEU A 90 -9.59 6.00 -11.87
CA LEU A 90 -10.34 6.05 -10.62
C LEU A 90 -11.84 5.81 -10.84
N LYS A 91 -12.42 6.37 -11.92
CA LYS A 91 -13.82 6.12 -12.29
C LYS A 91 -14.09 4.68 -12.66
N SER A 92 -13.14 3.99 -13.29
CA SER A 92 -13.27 2.55 -13.56
C SER A 92 -13.26 1.79 -12.24
N ALA A 93 -12.25 2.02 -11.41
CA ALA A 93 -12.09 1.32 -10.13
C ALA A 93 -13.29 1.48 -9.19
N VAL A 94 -13.84 2.69 -9.05
CA VAL A 94 -15.04 2.88 -8.21
C VAL A 94 -16.30 2.30 -8.84
N ARG A 95 -16.39 2.22 -10.18
CA ARG A 95 -17.52 1.59 -10.86
C ARG A 95 -17.51 0.08 -10.60
N ASP A 96 -16.34 -0.52 -10.71
CA ASP A 96 -16.14 -1.96 -10.54
C ASP A 96 -16.34 -2.38 -9.08
N SER A 97 -15.95 -1.52 -8.13
CA SER A 97 -16.16 -1.76 -6.69
C SER A 97 -17.48 -1.22 -6.12
N GLY A 98 -18.34 -0.56 -6.92
CA GLY A 98 -19.62 0.00 -6.44
C GLY A 98 -19.52 1.27 -5.58
N GLY A 99 -18.36 1.94 -5.60
CA GLY A 99 -18.01 3.10 -4.81
C GLY A 99 -18.42 4.46 -5.40
N ASP A 100 -17.70 5.52 -5.01
CA ASP A 100 -17.86 6.89 -5.52
C ASP A 100 -16.50 7.60 -5.63
N VAL A 101 -16.40 8.55 -6.56
CA VAL A 101 -15.21 9.38 -6.78
C VAL A 101 -15.59 10.85 -6.92
N ALA A 102 -14.84 11.73 -6.26
CA ALA A 102 -15.05 13.17 -6.34
C ALA A 102 -13.77 13.97 -6.08
N VAL A 103 -13.72 15.18 -6.62
CA VAL A 103 -12.73 16.19 -6.25
C VAL A 103 -13.17 16.81 -4.92
N VAL A 104 -12.38 16.62 -3.87
CA VAL A 104 -12.69 17.07 -2.50
C VAL A 104 -11.89 18.31 -2.09
N GLY A 105 -10.77 18.58 -2.77
CA GLY A 105 -9.93 19.75 -2.56
C GLY A 105 -9.50 20.41 -3.87
N LYS A 106 -8.57 21.37 -3.81
CA LYS A 106 -8.04 22.03 -5.02
C LYS A 106 -7.33 21.02 -5.93
N ASN A 107 -6.45 20.21 -5.33
CA ASN A 107 -5.65 19.20 -6.01
C ASN A 107 -5.83 17.81 -5.38
N LEU A 108 -7.01 17.56 -4.80
CA LEU A 108 -7.27 16.34 -4.04
C LEU A 108 -8.50 15.62 -4.58
N LEU A 109 -8.28 14.39 -5.06
CA LEU A 109 -9.32 13.45 -5.45
C LEU A 109 -9.55 12.45 -4.31
N CYS A 110 -10.80 12.04 -4.13
CA CYS A 110 -11.18 10.99 -3.21
C CYS A 110 -11.91 9.90 -3.99
N ALA A 111 -11.49 8.65 -3.79
CA ALA A 111 -12.16 7.45 -4.28
C ALA A 111 -12.53 6.57 -3.08
N THR A 112 -13.76 6.08 -3.08
CA THR A 112 -14.34 5.32 -1.97
C THR A 112 -14.80 3.95 -2.46
N PRO A 113 -14.80 2.91 -1.62
CA PRO A 113 -15.30 1.58 -1.96
C PRO A 113 -16.84 1.51 -1.84
N ALA A 114 -17.43 0.33 -2.09
CA ALA A 114 -18.84 0.06 -1.85
C ALA A 114 -19.29 0.46 -0.44
N GLY A 115 -20.54 0.94 -0.33
CA GLY A 115 -21.15 1.34 0.94
C GLY A 115 -20.76 2.74 1.43
N ILE A 116 -19.78 3.39 0.80
CA ILE A 116 -19.35 4.75 1.14
C ILE A 116 -19.63 5.67 -0.05
N LYS A 117 -20.24 6.84 0.20
CA LYS A 117 -20.55 7.86 -0.81
C LYS A 117 -19.98 9.20 -0.39
N ILE A 118 -19.62 10.02 -1.38
CA ILE A 118 -19.06 11.34 -1.12
C ILE A 118 -20.20 12.37 -1.23
N ASP A 119 -20.55 12.97 -0.09
CA ASP A 119 -21.46 14.10 -0.08
C ASP A 119 -20.76 15.33 -0.68
N ARG A 120 -21.36 15.87 -1.74
CA ARG A 120 -20.86 17.04 -2.47
C ARG A 120 -21.38 18.34 -1.86
N ALA A 121 -22.34 18.27 -0.93
CA ALA A 121 -22.81 19.40 -0.15
C ALA A 121 -21.78 19.75 0.94
N LYS A 122 -20.84 20.63 0.60
CA LYS A 122 -19.80 21.07 1.53
C LYS A 122 -20.40 21.74 2.76
N ILE A 123 -20.10 21.20 3.93
CA ILE A 123 -20.34 21.88 5.21
C ILE A 123 -19.35 23.05 5.31
N LYS A 124 -19.87 24.25 5.53
CA LYS A 124 -19.06 25.47 5.69
C LYS A 124 -19.07 25.90 7.16
N GLY A 125 -17.95 26.45 7.62
CA GLY A 125 -17.87 27.10 8.92
C GLY A 125 -18.79 28.34 8.98
N ALA A 126 -19.21 28.71 10.18
CA ALA A 126 -20.17 29.79 10.42
C ALA A 126 -19.56 31.20 10.49
N PHE A 127 -18.38 31.43 9.88
CA PHE A 127 -17.60 32.66 10.05
C PHE A 127 -17.21 33.27 8.70
#